data_AF-A0A7J3RBJ3-F1
#
_entry.id   AF-A0A7J3RBJ3-F1
#
_cell.length_a   1.000
_cell.length_b   1.000
_cell.length_c   1.000
_cell.angle_alpha   90.00
_cell.angle_beta   90.00
_cell.angle_gamma   90.00
#
_symmetry.space_group_name_H-M   'P 1'
#
loop_
_entity.id
_entity.type
_entity.pdbx_description
1 polymer ?
#
loop_
_entity_poly.entity_id
_entity_poly.type
_entity_poly.pdbx_seq_one_letter_code
_entity_poly.pdbx_strand_id
1 'polypeptide(L)'
;MPAPQRGNLLRTSLLLKMEEKTALLSSLFDKKTVDILRVLLLKSGNFYIRDLSKETGVPLATTFRIVQKLSSLGLVQKKEFEKFVFYSVNKEAPIYHEVYSLVFGTPSDPLELFKKSLKERYGGAYSAYQDKDKKLFIISDILKEQEVSEIAQFIFNKTGVKPNYILITRDFFQKMQEMGLIQKDKLQPA
;
A
#
# COMPACT_ATOMS: atom_id res chain seq x y z
N MET A 1 7.04 23.99 -21.68
CA MET A 1 7.82 22.86 -21.13
C MET A 1 6.91 22.06 -20.20
N PRO A 2 6.59 20.78 -20.49
CA PRO A 2 5.79 19.98 -19.57
C PRO A 2 6.67 19.51 -18.40
N ALA A 3 6.15 19.63 -17.17
CA ALA A 3 6.83 19.20 -15.96
C ALA A 3 7.11 17.68 -15.99
N PRO A 4 8.27 17.21 -15.48
CA PRO A 4 8.57 15.79 -15.44
C PRO A 4 7.57 15.07 -14.53
N GLN A 5 7.02 13.96 -15.03
CA GLN A 5 5.99 13.16 -14.36
C GLN A 5 6.52 12.61 -13.02
N ARG A 6 6.01 13.14 -11.90
CA ARG A 6 6.44 12.83 -10.51
C ARG A 6 6.24 11.37 -10.07
N GLY A 7 5.57 10.53 -10.88
CA GLY A 7 5.47 9.08 -10.64
C GLY A 7 6.78 8.32 -10.82
N ASN A 8 7.79 8.91 -11.48
CA ASN A 8 9.03 8.19 -11.82
C ASN A 8 9.99 8.04 -10.62
N LEU A 9 10.18 9.11 -9.81
CA LEU A 9 11.14 9.14 -8.70
C LEU A 9 10.87 8.07 -7.62
N LEU A 10 9.60 7.79 -7.34
CA LEU A 10 9.20 6.81 -6.32
C LEU A 10 9.39 5.37 -6.79
N ARG A 11 9.09 5.07 -8.06
CA ARG A 11 9.41 3.77 -8.66
C ARG A 11 10.92 3.52 -8.64
N THR A 12 11.72 4.52 -8.97
CA THR A 12 13.18 4.43 -8.90
C THR A 12 13.64 4.10 -7.48
N SER A 13 13.09 4.74 -6.45
CA SER A 13 13.45 4.45 -5.05
C SER A 13 13.08 3.03 -4.58
N LEU A 14 11.95 2.48 -5.05
CA LEU A 14 11.53 1.10 -4.75
C LEU A 14 12.37 0.07 -5.50
N LEU A 15 12.72 0.35 -6.74
CA LEU A 15 13.61 -0.48 -7.55
C LEU A 15 15.02 -0.55 -6.92
N LEU A 16 15.58 0.59 -6.50
CA LEU A 16 16.86 0.68 -5.78
C LEU A 16 16.86 -0.16 -4.49
N LYS A 17 15.82 -0.01 -3.65
CA LYS A 17 15.68 -0.82 -2.43
C LYS A 17 15.56 -2.32 -2.70
N MET A 18 14.90 -2.70 -3.80
CA MET A 18 14.84 -4.10 -4.20
C MET A 18 16.20 -4.62 -4.65
N GLU A 19 16.97 -3.85 -5.42
CA GLU A 19 18.31 -4.26 -5.88
C GLU A 19 19.24 -4.57 -4.70
N GLU A 20 19.23 -3.73 -3.66
CA GLU A 20 19.99 -3.96 -2.41
C GLU A 20 19.55 -5.26 -1.69
N LYS A 21 18.26 -5.58 -1.70
CA LYS A 21 17.70 -6.79 -1.06
C LYS A 21 17.64 -8.01 -1.96
N THR A 22 18.02 -7.89 -3.23
CA THR A 22 17.95 -8.98 -4.21
C THR A 22 18.89 -10.13 -3.82
N ALA A 23 20.03 -9.82 -3.18
CA ALA A 23 20.97 -10.83 -2.68
C ALA A 23 20.35 -11.71 -1.57
N LEU A 24 19.68 -11.11 -0.59
CA LEU A 24 18.99 -11.83 0.48
C LEU A 24 17.84 -12.68 -0.07
N LEU A 25 17.01 -12.11 -0.95
CA LEU A 25 15.90 -12.85 -1.56
C LEU A 25 16.39 -14.02 -2.42
N SER A 26 17.48 -13.84 -3.15
CA SER A 26 18.08 -14.91 -3.96
C SER A 26 18.71 -16.03 -3.13
N SER A 27 18.98 -15.78 -1.84
CA SER A 27 19.43 -16.81 -0.89
C SER A 27 18.28 -17.63 -0.30
N LEU A 28 17.07 -17.06 -0.27
CA LEU A 28 15.87 -17.70 0.29
C LEU A 28 14.99 -18.35 -0.79
N PHE A 29 15.01 -17.80 -2.00
CA PHE A 29 14.18 -18.23 -3.12
C PHE A 29 15.01 -18.36 -4.39
N ASP A 30 14.62 -19.29 -5.26
CA ASP A 30 15.23 -19.39 -6.57
C ASP A 30 14.96 -18.12 -7.39
N LYS A 31 15.90 -17.77 -8.28
CA LYS A 31 15.84 -16.56 -9.10
C LYS A 31 14.52 -16.38 -9.85
N LYS A 32 13.91 -17.46 -10.35
CA LYS A 32 12.66 -17.37 -11.13
C LYS A 32 11.49 -16.97 -10.25
N THR A 33 11.45 -17.49 -9.01
CA THR A 33 10.48 -17.06 -8.00
C THR A 33 10.65 -15.60 -7.62
N VAL A 34 11.90 -15.14 -7.44
CA VAL A 34 12.19 -13.73 -7.15
C VAL A 34 11.74 -12.80 -8.29
N ASP A 35 12.02 -13.17 -9.54
CA ASP A 35 11.64 -12.38 -10.71
C ASP A 35 10.10 -12.23 -10.81
N ILE A 36 9.35 -13.30 -10.55
CA ILE A 36 7.88 -13.26 -10.52
C ILE A 36 7.35 -12.43 -9.35
N LEU A 37 7.90 -12.61 -8.14
CA LEU A 37 7.54 -11.81 -6.97
C LEU A 37 7.79 -10.32 -7.20
N ARG A 38 8.90 -9.96 -7.86
CA ARG A 38 9.22 -8.57 -8.20
C ARG A 38 8.12 -7.94 -9.06
N VAL A 39 7.68 -8.60 -10.12
CA VAL A 39 6.61 -8.08 -11.00
C VAL A 39 5.31 -7.95 -10.22
N LEU A 40 4.91 -9.01 -9.50
CA LEU A 40 3.67 -9.03 -8.73
C LEU A 40 3.61 -7.95 -7.64
N LEU A 41 4.71 -7.72 -6.92
CA LEU A 41 4.74 -6.77 -5.81
C LEU A 41 4.92 -5.31 -6.26
N LEU A 42 5.66 -5.06 -7.35
CA LEU A 42 5.89 -3.70 -7.86
C LEU A 42 4.76 -3.18 -8.74
N LYS A 43 4.08 -4.06 -9.48
CA LYS A 43 3.01 -3.68 -10.39
C LYS A 43 1.66 -4.01 -9.78
N SER A 44 0.82 -3.00 -9.65
CA SER A 44 -0.59 -3.17 -9.33
C SER A 44 -1.37 -3.62 -10.56
N GLY A 45 -2.21 -4.64 -10.43
CA GLY A 45 -3.14 -5.03 -11.48
C GLY A 45 -3.48 -6.51 -11.48
N ASN A 46 -4.23 -6.89 -12.52
CA ASN A 46 -4.54 -8.27 -12.88
C ASN A 46 -3.58 -8.73 -13.97
N PHE A 47 -2.99 -9.90 -13.78
CA PHE A 47 -2.04 -10.47 -14.72
C PHE A 47 -2.54 -11.80 -15.27
N TYR A 48 -2.38 -12.00 -16.58
CA TYR A 48 -2.39 -13.35 -17.11
C TYR A 48 -1.04 -14.01 -16.83
N ILE A 49 -1.01 -15.35 -16.73
CA ILE A 49 0.25 -16.11 -16.59
C ILE A 49 1.21 -15.82 -17.76
N ARG A 50 0.66 -15.58 -18.96
CA ARG A 50 1.44 -15.22 -20.14
C ARG A 50 2.13 -13.85 -20.00
N ASP A 51 1.49 -12.89 -19.33
CA ASP A 51 2.08 -11.57 -19.11
C ASP A 51 3.26 -11.67 -18.16
N LEU A 52 3.07 -12.38 -17.04
CA LEU A 52 4.14 -12.64 -16.07
C LEU A 52 5.31 -13.39 -16.71
N SER A 53 5.03 -14.39 -17.54
CA SER A 53 6.06 -15.15 -18.26
C SER A 53 6.85 -14.26 -19.22
N LYS A 54 6.16 -13.45 -20.04
CA LYS A 54 6.81 -12.53 -20.98
C LYS A 54 7.66 -11.48 -20.26
N GLU A 55 7.14 -10.92 -19.18
CA GLU A 55 7.80 -9.82 -18.47
C GLU A 55 9.03 -10.28 -17.69
N THR A 56 8.96 -11.48 -17.09
CA THR A 56 10.06 -12.03 -16.28
C THR A 56 11.06 -12.85 -17.10
N GLY A 57 10.70 -13.25 -18.33
CA GLY A 57 11.45 -14.23 -19.11
C GLY A 57 11.38 -15.65 -18.56
N VAL A 58 10.58 -15.91 -17.53
CA VAL A 58 10.41 -17.25 -16.95
C VAL A 58 9.49 -18.09 -17.87
N PRO A 59 9.84 -19.35 -18.19
CA PRO A 59 9.01 -20.20 -19.04
C PRO A 59 7.60 -20.39 -18.49
N LEU A 60 6.59 -20.37 -19.37
CA LEU A 60 5.16 -20.36 -19.02
C LEU A 60 4.76 -21.42 -17.97
N ALA A 61 5.22 -22.67 -18.15
CA ALA A 61 4.93 -23.76 -17.21
C ALA A 61 5.55 -23.52 -15.82
N THR A 62 6.76 -22.95 -15.78
CA THR A 62 7.42 -22.59 -14.52
C THR A 62 6.71 -21.42 -13.86
N THR A 63 6.32 -20.40 -14.63
CA THR A 63 5.51 -19.27 -14.15
C THR A 63 4.21 -19.76 -13.54
N PHE A 64 3.49 -20.64 -14.24
CA PHE A 64 2.26 -21.24 -13.72
C PHE A 64 2.50 -21.95 -12.38
N ARG A 65 3.51 -22.81 -12.29
CA ARG A 65 3.83 -23.55 -11.06
C ARG A 65 4.16 -22.61 -9.88
N ILE A 66 4.94 -21.56 -10.13
CA ILE A 66 5.30 -20.58 -9.10
C ILE A 66 4.06 -19.82 -8.65
N VAL A 67 3.25 -19.31 -9.58
CA VAL A 67 2.04 -18.55 -9.26
C VAL A 67 1.02 -19.40 -8.51
N GLN A 68 0.85 -20.69 -8.86
CA GLN A 68 -0.01 -21.60 -8.11
C GLN A 68 0.48 -21.80 -6.68
N LYS A 69 1.80 -21.97 -6.46
CA LYS A 69 2.38 -22.03 -5.11
C LYS A 69 2.14 -20.74 -4.31
N LEU A 70 2.34 -19.57 -4.93
CA LEU A 70 2.06 -18.29 -4.26
C LEU A 70 0.57 -18.12 -3.96
N SER A 71 -0.29 -18.70 -4.79
CA SER A 71 -1.74 -18.68 -4.57
C SER A 71 -2.17 -19.62 -3.45
N SER A 72 -1.59 -20.81 -3.35
CA SER A 72 -1.87 -21.73 -2.23
C SER A 72 -1.37 -21.18 -0.88
N LEU A 73 -0.38 -20.29 -0.89
CA LEU A 73 0.08 -19.53 0.28
C LEU A 73 -0.78 -18.30 0.59
N GLY A 74 -1.77 -17.97 -0.25
CA GLY A 74 -2.65 -16.81 -0.08
C GLY A 74 -2.05 -15.46 -0.51
N LEU A 75 -0.79 -15.42 -0.96
CA LEU A 75 -0.13 -14.19 -1.44
C LEU A 75 -0.71 -13.71 -2.78
N VAL A 76 -1.13 -14.65 -3.62
CA VAL A 76 -1.75 -14.36 -4.91
C VAL A 76 -3.19 -14.85 -4.93
N GLN A 77 -4.12 -13.99 -5.31
CA GLN A 77 -5.50 -14.37 -5.56
C GLN A 77 -5.71 -14.67 -7.05
N LYS A 78 -6.43 -15.76 -7.32
CA LYS A 78 -6.92 -16.13 -8.65
C LYS A 78 -8.35 -15.61 -8.79
N LYS A 79 -8.64 -14.90 -9.88
CA LYS A 79 -9.99 -14.45 -10.24
C LYS A 79 -10.35 -15.02 -11.61
N GLU A 80 -11.50 -15.68 -11.68
CA GLU A 80 -12.06 -16.17 -12.93
C GLU A 80 -13.20 -15.24 -13.35
N PHE A 81 -13.14 -14.79 -14.59
CA PHE A 81 -14.20 -14.00 -15.21
C PHE A 81 -14.51 -14.62 -16.56
N GLU A 82 -15.65 -15.31 -16.64
CA GLU A 82 -16.02 -16.17 -17.77
C GLU A 82 -14.90 -17.19 -18.09
N LYS A 83 -14.25 -17.05 -19.26
CA LYS A 83 -13.15 -17.89 -19.74
C LYS A 83 -11.76 -17.34 -19.38
N PHE A 84 -11.70 -16.18 -18.73
CA PHE A 84 -10.44 -15.50 -18.43
C PHE A 84 -10.02 -15.75 -16.99
N VAL A 85 -8.76 -16.13 -16.80
CA VAL A 85 -8.17 -16.35 -15.49
C VAL A 85 -7.10 -15.30 -15.24
N PHE A 86 -7.29 -14.52 -14.18
CA PHE A 86 -6.38 -13.47 -13.76
C PHE A 86 -5.77 -13.77 -12.40
N TYR A 87 -4.56 -13.28 -12.21
CA TYR A 87 -3.82 -13.37 -10.96
C TYR A 87 -3.47 -11.97 -10.50
N SER A 88 -3.64 -11.70 -9.20
CA SER A 88 -3.23 -10.44 -8.59
C SER A 88 -2.70 -10.70 -7.19
N VAL A 89 -1.87 -9.82 -6.67
CA VAL A 89 -1.42 -9.91 -5.28
C VAL A 89 -2.60 -9.66 -4.34
N ASN A 90 -2.78 -10.54 -3.37
CA ASN A 90 -3.73 -10.33 -2.28
C ASN A 90 -3.06 -9.48 -1.20
N LYS A 91 -3.25 -8.16 -1.28
CA LYS A 91 -2.63 -7.20 -0.35
C LYS A 91 -3.23 -7.23 1.05
N GLU A 92 -4.39 -7.85 1.20
CA GLU A 92 -5.10 -7.99 2.48
C GLU A 92 -4.65 -9.24 3.25
N ALA A 93 -3.93 -10.16 2.59
CA ALA A 93 -3.43 -11.36 3.24
C ALA A 93 -2.27 -11.02 4.21
N PRO A 94 -2.24 -11.59 5.43
CA PRO A 94 -1.14 -11.35 6.39
C PRO A 94 0.25 -11.61 5.80
N ILE A 95 0.38 -12.68 5.00
CA ILE A 95 1.62 -13.06 4.31
C ILE A 95 2.15 -11.98 3.36
N TYR A 96 1.28 -11.13 2.80
CA TYR A 96 1.71 -10.02 1.95
C TYR A 96 2.59 -9.05 2.72
N HIS A 97 2.23 -8.70 3.95
CA HIS A 97 3.01 -7.75 4.75
C HIS A 97 4.37 -8.31 5.14
N GLU A 98 4.44 -9.60 5.47
CA GLU A 98 5.71 -10.28 5.78
C GLU A 98 6.63 -10.30 4.56
N VAL A 99 6.12 -10.77 3.42
CA VAL A 99 6.88 -10.84 2.16
C VAL A 99 7.28 -9.44 1.69
N TYR A 100 6.37 -8.47 1.73
CA TYR A 100 6.66 -7.09 1.35
C TYR A 100 7.73 -6.48 2.26
N SER A 101 7.67 -6.71 3.57
CA SER A 101 8.66 -6.19 4.53
C SER A 101 10.03 -6.82 4.32
N LEU A 102 10.07 -8.13 4.04
CA LEU A 102 11.30 -8.83 3.66
C LEU A 102 11.90 -8.22 2.39
N VAL A 103 11.08 -7.95 1.37
CA VAL A 103 11.52 -7.50 0.04
C VAL A 103 11.87 -6.01 -0.02
N PHE A 104 11.07 -5.13 0.59
CA PHE A 104 11.19 -3.67 0.49
C PHE A 104 11.66 -2.99 1.78
N GLY A 105 11.83 -3.76 2.85
CA GLY A 105 11.96 -3.24 4.20
C GLY A 105 10.59 -3.06 4.84
N THR A 106 10.52 -3.04 6.17
CA THR A 106 9.30 -2.69 6.89
C THR A 106 8.78 -1.37 6.30
N PRO A 107 7.58 -1.34 5.71
CA PRO A 107 6.99 -0.08 5.33
C PRO A 107 6.96 0.77 6.60
N SER A 108 7.45 2.01 6.51
CA SER A 108 7.19 3.01 7.58
C SER A 108 5.70 2.93 7.91
N ASP A 109 5.33 2.93 9.19
CA ASP A 109 3.95 2.72 9.67
C ASP A 109 2.95 3.37 8.69
N PRO A 110 1.99 2.63 8.09
CA PRO A 110 1.05 3.16 7.11
C PRO A 110 0.41 4.47 7.56
N LEU A 111 0.18 4.61 8.87
CA LEU A 111 -0.33 5.84 9.46
C LEU A 111 0.69 6.99 9.39
N GLU A 112 1.97 6.74 9.64
CA GLU A 112 3.03 7.74 9.51
C GLU A 112 3.25 8.17 8.07
N LEU A 113 3.20 7.24 7.12
CA LEU A 113 3.22 7.58 5.69
C LEU A 113 2.02 8.43 5.31
N PHE A 114 0.84 8.10 5.83
CA PHE A 114 -0.39 8.85 5.59
C PHE A 114 -0.32 10.28 6.15
N LYS A 115 0.11 10.45 7.41
CA LYS A 115 0.35 11.76 8.02
C LYS A 115 1.35 12.59 7.22
N LYS A 116 2.46 11.98 6.81
CA LYS A 116 3.48 12.65 6.00
C LYS A 116 2.92 13.13 4.66
N SER A 117 2.20 12.27 3.92
CA SER A 117 1.59 12.64 2.64
C SER A 117 0.52 13.73 2.78
N LEU A 118 -0.31 13.68 3.83
CA LEU A 118 -1.26 14.75 4.13
C LEU A 118 -0.55 16.08 4.42
N LYS A 119 0.50 16.06 5.24
CA LYS A 119 1.29 17.25 5.58
C LYS A 119 2.00 17.84 4.37
N GLU A 120 2.58 17.01 3.50
CA GLU A 120 3.23 17.44 2.26
C GLU A 120 2.24 18.07 1.27
N ARG A 121 1.01 17.55 1.18
CA ARG A 121 0.03 18.01 0.18
C ARG A 121 -0.82 19.20 0.65
N TYR A 122 -1.14 19.25 1.94
CA TYR A 122 -2.13 20.17 2.50
C TYR A 122 -1.63 21.01 3.69
N GLY A 123 -0.32 21.06 3.93
CA GLY A 123 0.30 21.63 5.14
C GLY A 123 -0.46 22.81 5.77
N GLY A 124 -0.88 22.65 7.03
CA GLY A 124 -1.57 23.70 7.81
C GLY A 124 -3.07 23.89 7.50
N ALA A 125 -3.62 23.27 6.46
CA ALA A 125 -5.05 23.35 6.12
C ALA A 125 -5.96 22.44 6.95
N TYR A 126 -5.37 21.65 7.86
CA TYR A 126 -6.07 20.75 8.76
C TYR A 126 -5.35 20.67 10.10
N SER A 127 -6.06 20.25 11.14
CA SER A 127 -5.48 19.75 12.40
C SER A 127 -5.66 18.24 12.45
N ALA A 128 -4.64 17.50 12.88
CA ALA A 128 -4.76 16.06 13.04
C ALA A 128 -4.45 15.61 14.47
N TYR A 129 -5.25 14.66 14.95
CA TYR A 129 -5.08 14.04 16.25
C TYR A 129 -5.20 12.53 16.12
N GLN A 130 -4.45 11.82 16.95
CA GLN A 130 -4.48 10.37 16.99
C GLN A 130 -5.00 9.89 18.35
N ASP A 131 -5.92 8.93 18.31
CA ASP A 131 -6.38 8.19 19.51
C ASP A 131 -5.54 6.92 19.75
N LYS A 132 -5.69 6.31 20.91
CA LYS A 132 -5.04 5.08 21.38
C LYS A 132 -5.16 3.93 20.39
N ASP A 133 -6.27 3.82 19.67
CA ASP A 133 -6.51 2.80 18.64
C ASP A 133 -5.88 3.15 17.28
N LYS A 134 -4.93 4.09 17.24
CA LYS A 134 -4.28 4.60 16.03
C LYS A 134 -5.25 5.19 14.99
N LYS A 135 -6.45 5.59 15.40
CA LYS A 135 -7.40 6.32 14.55
C LYS A 135 -6.98 7.77 14.41
N LEU A 136 -6.84 8.25 13.18
CA LEU A 136 -6.50 9.64 12.86
C LEU A 136 -7.76 10.48 12.63
N PHE A 137 -7.98 11.45 13.50
CA PHE A 137 -8.99 12.49 13.32
C PHE A 137 -8.37 13.62 12.52
N ILE A 138 -8.86 13.83 11.31
CA ILE A 138 -8.47 14.94 10.43
C ILE A 138 -9.57 15.99 10.54
N ILE A 139 -9.25 17.15 11.08
CA ILE A 139 -10.19 18.25 11.31
C ILE A 139 -9.90 19.34 10.29
N SER A 140 -10.83 19.53 9.36
CA SER A 140 -10.75 20.58 8.35
C SER A 140 -12.13 20.91 7.82
N ASP A 141 -12.35 22.19 7.53
CA ASP A 141 -13.56 22.68 6.87
C ASP A 141 -13.35 22.84 5.34
N ILE A 142 -12.13 22.58 4.86
CA ILE A 142 -11.71 22.84 3.47
C ILE A 142 -11.41 21.54 2.73
N LEU A 143 -10.79 20.56 3.40
CA LEU A 143 -10.47 19.27 2.79
C LEU A 143 -11.75 18.50 2.49
N LYS A 144 -11.80 17.86 1.32
CA LYS A 144 -12.90 16.98 0.93
C LYS A 144 -12.54 15.51 1.17
N GLU A 145 -13.56 14.68 1.42
CA GLU A 145 -13.36 13.25 1.63
C GLU A 145 -12.65 12.57 0.45
N GLN A 146 -12.94 13.01 -0.77
CA GLN A 146 -12.31 12.45 -1.97
C GLN A 146 -10.80 12.68 -2.00
N GLU A 147 -10.34 13.84 -1.52
CA GLU A 147 -8.92 14.20 -1.49
C GLU A 147 -8.13 13.38 -0.46
N VAL A 148 -8.73 13.16 0.71
CA VAL A 148 -8.13 12.37 1.79
C VAL A 148 -8.14 10.88 1.44
N SER A 149 -9.26 10.39 0.88
CA SER A 149 -9.40 8.99 0.46
C SER A 149 -8.46 8.63 -0.70
N GLU A 150 -8.14 9.55 -1.60
CA GLU A 150 -7.10 9.35 -2.63
C GLU A 150 -5.73 9.03 -2.01
N ILE A 151 -5.34 9.77 -0.96
CA ILE A 151 -4.07 9.52 -0.26
C ILE A 151 -4.14 8.19 0.49
N ALA A 152 -5.25 7.91 1.17
CA ALA A 152 -5.42 6.65 1.89
C ALA A 152 -5.36 5.45 0.93
N GLN A 153 -5.98 5.55 -0.23
CA GLN A 153 -5.94 4.54 -1.28
C GLN A 153 -4.52 4.37 -1.85
N PHE A 154 -3.77 5.46 -2.02
CA PHE A 154 -2.37 5.40 -2.40
C PHE A 154 -1.53 4.63 -1.37
N ILE A 155 -1.72 4.90 -0.08
CA ILE A 155 -1.03 4.17 1.00
C ILE A 155 -1.45 2.69 1.04
N PHE A 156 -2.74 2.38 0.90
CA PHE A 156 -3.22 1.00 0.81
C PHE A 156 -2.64 0.26 -0.39
N ASN A 157 -2.58 0.90 -1.55
CA ASN A 157 -1.98 0.31 -2.74
C ASN A 157 -0.49 0.00 -2.54
N LYS A 158 0.21 0.73 -1.68
CA LYS A 158 1.63 0.53 -1.39
C LYS A 158 1.88 -0.48 -0.27
N THR A 159 1.08 -0.44 0.79
CA THR A 159 1.33 -1.15 2.04
C THR A 159 0.40 -2.33 2.28
N GLY A 160 -0.72 -2.39 1.58
CA GLY A 160 -1.83 -3.33 1.81
C GLY A 160 -2.68 -3.00 3.03
N VAL A 161 -2.31 -1.98 3.82
CA VAL A 161 -3.05 -1.56 5.01
C VAL A 161 -3.73 -0.22 4.73
N LYS A 162 -5.03 -0.14 5.00
CA LYS A 162 -5.76 1.13 4.97
C LYS A 162 -5.45 1.91 6.25
N PRO A 163 -5.01 3.17 6.16
CA PRO A 163 -4.93 4.04 7.33
C PRO A 163 -6.31 4.16 7.99
N ASN A 164 -6.38 4.02 9.31
CA ASN A 164 -7.60 4.25 10.06
C ASN A 164 -7.76 5.75 10.29
N TYR A 165 -8.70 6.39 9.59
CA TYR A 165 -8.93 7.83 9.72
C TYR A 165 -10.40 8.20 9.70
N ILE A 166 -10.70 9.44 10.11
CA ILE A 166 -11.98 10.11 9.90
C ILE A 166 -11.72 11.58 9.57
N LEU A 167 -12.41 12.10 8.56
CA LEU A 167 -12.43 13.53 8.24
C LEU A 167 -13.70 14.16 8.84
N ILE A 168 -13.53 15.23 9.60
CA ILE A 168 -14.63 15.95 10.27
C ILE A 168 -14.38 17.46 10.24
N THR A 169 -15.46 18.24 10.32
CA THR A 169 -15.37 19.70 10.44
C THR A 169 -15.04 20.11 11.87
N ARG A 170 -14.63 21.38 12.06
CA ARG A 170 -14.36 21.91 13.41
C ARG A 170 -15.62 21.88 14.28
N ASP A 171 -16.76 22.28 13.74
CA ASP A 171 -18.03 22.32 14.49
C ASP A 171 -18.45 20.92 14.95
N PHE A 172 -18.27 19.91 14.09
CA PHE A 172 -18.60 18.54 14.44
C PHE A 172 -17.64 17.99 15.51
N PHE A 173 -16.35 18.30 15.39
CA PHE A 173 -15.37 17.92 16.41
C PHE A 173 -15.70 18.54 17.78
N GLN A 174 -16.07 19.82 17.84
CA GLN A 174 -16.49 20.48 19.08
C GLN A 174 -17.72 19.81 19.70
N LYS A 175 -18.76 19.53 18.91
CA LYS A 175 -19.95 18.81 19.39
C LYS A 175 -19.61 17.43 19.94
N MET A 176 -18.72 16.69 19.29
CA MET A 176 -18.27 15.39 19.79
C MET A 176 -17.52 15.51 21.14
N GLN A 177 -16.80 16.61 21.37
CA GLN A 177 -16.16 16.88 22.66
C GLN A 177 -17.20 17.21 23.74
N GLU A 178 -18.17 18.06 23.44
CA GLU A 178 -19.27 18.41 24.36
C GLU A 178 -20.09 17.18 24.77
N MET A 179 -20.32 16.26 23.84
CA MET A 179 -21.01 14.99 24.09
C MET A 179 -20.15 13.95 24.81
N GLY A 180 -18.89 14.25 25.12
CA GLY A 180 -17.95 13.32 25.78
C GLY A 180 -17.52 12.13 24.91
N LEU A 181 -17.82 12.15 23.62
CA LEU A 181 -17.46 11.10 22.65
C LEU A 181 -15.98 11.16 22.26
N ILE A 182 -15.35 12.33 22.40
CA ILE A 182 -13.92 12.53 22.19
C ILE A 182 -13.35 13.31 23.37
N GLN A 183 -12.33 12.74 24.01
CA GLN A 183 -11.62 13.38 25.12
C GLN A 183 -10.28 13.90 24.61
N LYS A 184 -10.11 15.23 24.58
CA LYS A 184 -8.91 15.88 24.02
C LYS A 184 -7.62 15.44 24.73
N ASP A 185 -7.72 15.13 26.01
CA ASP A 185 -6.62 14.69 26.89
C ASP A 185 -6.14 13.27 26.55
N LYS A 186 -6.95 12.50 25.81
CA LYS A 186 -6.59 11.17 25.28
C LYS A 186 -6.10 11.22 23.83
N LEU A 187 -6.13 12.39 23.21
CA LEU A 187 -5.68 12.61 21.84
C LEU A 187 -4.25 13.14 21.82
N GLN A 188 -3.42 12.56 20.96
CA GLN A 188 -2.06 13.05 20.70
C GLN A 188 -2.04 13.85 19.40
N PRO A 189 -1.38 15.02 19.36
CA PRO A 189 -1.19 15.75 18.10
C PRO A 189 -0.39 14.90 17.12
N ALA A 190 -0.84 14.87 15.86
CA ALA A 190 -0.29 14.05 14.79
C ALA A 190 0.53 14.83 13.76
#